data_AF-A0A6J1FWJ2-F1
#
_entry.id   AF-A0A6J1FWJ2-F1
#
_cell.length_a   1.000
_cell.length_b   1.000
_cell.length_c   1.000
_cell.angle_alpha   90.00
_cell.angle_beta   90.00
_cell.angle_gamma   90.00
#
_symmetry.space_group_name_H-M   'P 1'
#
loop_
_entity.id
_entity.type
_entity.pdbx_description
1 polymer ?
#
loop_
_entity_poly.entity_id
_entity_poly.type
_entity_poly.pdbx_seq_one_letter_code
_entity_poly.pdbx_strand_id
1 'polypeptide(L)'
;MKMGDEAEINQRRRLPLENFLTLEECRELEFIHKSCCTVGYRPYVFSTTLLHLVVSNSAHLIMPFVSIRERLKEKAEEFFGCEYELFVEFTGLISWTRGARIGWHSDDNRPYLKQREFTAVCYLNSYGVDFEGGLFHFQDGEPKTISPLCGDCVMYTADSLNVHSVDEVVQFLYWKGKELDSTNSKEDSSYAEGLSPKRNVGVDYFKSEFSKDDALAESVFLYASSDVKEKQHRLGWAKLAAVAAAWEDYASNLRRELLRSFAHWRTSQSIYSVPYGS
;
A
#
# COMPACT_ATOMS: atom_id res chain seq x y z
N MET A 1 -24.09 -4.84 -35.84
CA MET A 1 -23.49 -5.29 -34.57
C MET A 1 -24.39 -6.38 -34.03
N LYS A 2 -23.90 -7.60 -33.78
CA LYS A 2 -24.77 -8.69 -33.31
C LYS A 2 -24.96 -8.53 -31.80
N MET A 3 -26.17 -8.76 -31.29
CA MET A 3 -26.49 -8.77 -29.85
C MET A 3 -25.52 -9.60 -28.97
N GLY A 4 -24.79 -10.55 -29.56
CA GLY A 4 -23.74 -11.31 -28.86
C GLY A 4 -22.49 -10.49 -28.53
N ASP A 5 -22.14 -9.49 -29.35
CA ASP A 5 -20.95 -8.64 -29.14
C ASP A 5 -21.16 -7.68 -27.96
N GLU A 6 -22.37 -7.12 -27.80
CA GLU A 6 -22.70 -6.22 -26.67
C GLU A 6 -22.73 -6.96 -25.32
N ALA A 7 -23.12 -8.23 -25.30
CA ALA A 7 -23.10 -9.07 -24.10
C ALA A 7 -21.68 -9.45 -23.68
N GLU A 8 -20.79 -9.76 -24.63
CA GLU A 8 -19.37 -10.03 -24.36
C GLU A 8 -18.59 -8.76 -23.95
N ILE A 9 -18.92 -7.61 -24.54
CA ILE A 9 -18.33 -6.30 -24.17
C ILE A 9 -18.79 -5.88 -22.77
N ASN A 10 -20.05 -6.17 -22.39
CA ASN A 10 -20.57 -5.89 -21.05
C ASN A 10 -20.04 -6.83 -19.96
N GLN A 11 -19.43 -7.97 -20.29
CA GLN A 11 -18.85 -8.89 -19.31
C GLN A 11 -17.38 -8.58 -18.98
N ARG A 12 -16.63 -7.91 -19.88
CA ARG A 12 -15.23 -7.47 -19.66
C ARG A 12 -15.14 -6.07 -19.07
N ARG A 13 -15.96 -5.74 -18.08
CA ARG A 13 -15.99 -4.38 -17.52
C ARG A 13 -14.77 -4.12 -16.64
N ARG A 14 -13.99 -3.12 -17.04
CA ARG A 14 -12.91 -2.51 -16.27
C ARG A 14 -13.27 -1.07 -16.01
N LEU A 15 -12.94 -0.57 -14.83
CA LEU A 15 -13.14 0.81 -14.44
C LEU A 15 -11.80 1.41 -14.00
N PRO A 16 -11.09 2.09 -14.91
CA PRO A 16 -10.02 2.99 -14.52
C PRO A 16 -10.62 4.27 -13.91
N LEU A 17 -10.09 4.70 -12.78
CA LEU A 17 -10.45 5.91 -12.05
C LEU A 17 -9.19 6.72 -11.80
N GLU A 18 -9.13 7.90 -12.41
CA GLU A 18 -8.03 8.82 -12.18
C GLU A 18 -8.20 9.55 -10.84
N ASN A 19 -7.12 9.72 -10.10
CA ASN A 19 -7.07 10.47 -8.84
C ASN A 19 -8.14 10.04 -7.81
N PHE A 20 -8.42 8.73 -7.74
CA PHE A 20 -9.36 8.18 -6.76
C PHE A 20 -8.87 8.43 -5.32
N LEU A 21 -7.56 8.26 -5.10
CA LEU A 21 -6.89 8.67 -3.87
C LEU A 21 -6.27 10.06 -4.05
N THR A 22 -6.34 10.85 -2.99
CA THR A 22 -5.57 12.09 -2.90
C THR A 22 -4.09 11.80 -2.72
N LEU A 23 -3.23 12.74 -3.11
CA LEU A 23 -1.78 12.62 -2.89
C LEU A 23 -1.41 12.51 -1.40
N GLU A 24 -2.20 13.09 -0.51
CA GLU A 24 -2.01 12.98 0.93
C GLU A 24 -2.28 11.56 1.42
N GLU A 25 -3.40 10.97 1.01
CA GLU A 25 -3.73 9.56 1.29
C GLU A 25 -2.66 8.61 0.75
N CYS A 26 -2.17 8.84 -0.48
CA CYS A 26 -1.09 8.04 -1.03
C CYS A 26 0.18 8.09 -0.18
N ARG A 27 0.58 9.30 0.27
CA ARG A 27 1.76 9.49 1.13
C ARG A 27 1.58 8.84 2.49
N GLU A 28 0.39 8.94 3.08
CA GLU A 28 0.07 8.33 4.36
C GLU A 28 0.17 6.80 4.28
N LEU A 29 -0.44 6.19 3.26
CA LEU A 29 -0.37 4.75 3.04
C LEU A 29 1.05 4.28 2.73
N GLU A 30 1.77 4.99 1.86
CA GLU A 30 3.18 4.69 1.55
C GLU A 30 4.05 4.73 2.82
N PHE A 31 3.82 5.72 3.69
CA PHE A 31 4.52 5.85 4.95
C PHE A 31 4.21 4.69 5.91
N ILE A 32 2.93 4.32 6.08
CA ILE A 32 2.52 3.17 6.90
C ILE A 32 3.19 1.91 6.37
N HIS A 33 3.14 1.68 5.05
CA HIS A 33 3.75 0.52 4.44
C HIS A 33 5.25 0.46 4.68
N LYS A 34 5.98 1.53 4.42
CA LYS A 34 7.43 1.59 4.65
C LYS A 34 7.82 1.38 6.11
N SER A 35 6.94 1.72 7.04
CA SER A 35 7.18 1.62 8.49
C SER A 35 6.76 0.29 9.09
N CYS A 36 5.90 -0.47 8.41
CA CYS A 36 5.25 -1.67 8.98
C CYS A 36 5.26 -2.87 8.03
N CYS A 37 5.85 -2.79 6.84
CA CYS A 37 5.85 -3.91 5.93
C CYS A 37 6.70 -5.07 6.46
N THR A 38 6.32 -6.27 6.03
CA THR A 38 7.12 -7.48 6.19
C THR A 38 7.37 -8.11 4.83
N VAL A 39 8.30 -9.05 4.77
CA VAL A 39 8.57 -9.82 3.55
C VAL A 39 7.31 -10.57 3.14
N GLY A 40 6.87 -10.33 1.91
CA GLY A 40 5.69 -10.97 1.32
C GLY A 40 5.95 -12.42 0.95
N TYR A 41 4.89 -13.13 0.54
CA TYR A 41 4.99 -14.54 0.17
C TYR A 41 5.74 -14.78 -1.17
N ARG A 42 5.97 -13.73 -1.96
CA ARG A 42 6.74 -13.77 -3.20
C ARG A 42 8.11 -13.10 -3.01
N PRO A 43 9.15 -13.60 -3.69
CA PRO A 43 10.42 -12.89 -3.78
C PRO A 43 10.23 -11.45 -4.24
N TYR A 44 11.02 -10.52 -3.70
CA TYR A 44 11.01 -9.10 -4.08
C TYR A 44 9.68 -8.37 -3.79
N VAL A 45 8.80 -8.94 -2.97
CA VAL A 45 7.53 -8.32 -2.60
C VAL A 45 7.49 -8.11 -1.09
N PHE A 46 7.02 -6.95 -0.66
CA PHE A 46 6.73 -6.65 0.75
C PHE A 46 5.24 -6.36 0.90
N SER A 47 4.69 -6.69 2.07
CA SER A 47 3.26 -6.51 2.35
C SER A 47 3.01 -5.96 3.74
N THR A 48 2.02 -5.07 3.84
CA THR A 48 1.42 -4.62 5.09
C THR A 48 -0.07 -4.94 5.06
N THR A 49 -0.54 -5.86 5.89
CA THR A 49 -1.96 -6.24 5.98
C THR A 49 -2.60 -5.67 7.23
N LEU A 50 -3.93 -5.57 7.25
CA LEU A 50 -4.67 -5.14 8.44
C LEU A 50 -4.31 -5.98 9.67
N LEU A 51 -4.27 -7.30 9.50
CA LEU A 51 -3.91 -8.22 10.59
C LEU A 51 -2.46 -8.02 11.06
N HIS A 52 -1.53 -7.75 10.14
CA HIS A 52 -0.15 -7.46 10.49
C HIS A 52 -0.07 -6.24 11.43
N LEU A 53 -0.78 -5.15 11.11
CA LEU A 53 -0.85 -3.98 11.96
C LEU A 53 -1.43 -4.28 13.35
N VAL A 54 -2.43 -5.16 13.44
CA VAL A 54 -2.99 -5.58 14.74
C VAL A 54 -1.93 -6.31 15.57
N VAL A 55 -1.28 -7.33 15.00
CA VAL A 55 -0.34 -8.17 15.75
C VAL A 55 0.98 -7.47 16.05
N SER A 56 1.36 -6.45 15.28
CA SER A 56 2.57 -5.64 15.48
C SER A 56 2.38 -4.49 16.48
N ASN A 57 1.25 -4.43 17.20
CA ASN A 57 0.88 -3.31 18.09
C ASN A 57 0.74 -1.95 17.35
N SER A 58 0.44 -1.99 16.05
CA SER A 58 0.23 -0.84 15.17
C SER A 58 -1.24 -0.68 14.76
N ALA A 59 -2.19 -1.25 15.52
CA ALA A 59 -3.61 -1.27 15.17
C ALA A 59 -4.24 0.12 14.96
N HIS A 60 -3.62 1.16 15.55
CA HIS A 60 -4.02 2.54 15.36
C HIS A 60 -3.83 3.06 13.92
N LEU A 61 -3.04 2.35 13.09
CA LEU A 61 -2.76 2.67 11.68
C LEU A 61 -3.74 2.02 10.69
N ILE A 62 -4.78 1.34 11.20
CA ILE A 62 -5.75 0.63 10.37
C ILE A 62 -6.76 1.58 9.71
N MET A 63 -7.03 2.74 10.30
CA MET A 63 -8.13 3.60 9.83
C MET A 63 -7.96 4.14 8.41
N PRO A 64 -6.76 4.55 7.95
CA PRO A 64 -6.57 4.95 6.56
C PRO A 64 -6.96 3.83 5.57
N PHE A 65 -6.61 2.59 5.88
CA PHE A 65 -6.97 1.42 5.07
C PHE A 65 -8.49 1.21 5.03
N VAL A 66 -9.15 1.25 6.19
CA VAL A 66 -10.59 1.01 6.29
C VAL A 66 -11.37 2.09 5.55
N SER A 67 -11.04 3.37 5.74
CA SER A 67 -11.69 4.49 5.07
C SER A 67 -11.64 4.36 3.54
N ILE A 68 -10.46 4.08 3.00
CA ILE A 68 -10.24 3.92 1.56
C ILE A 68 -10.92 2.65 1.04
N ARG A 69 -10.85 1.55 1.79
CA ARG A 69 -11.49 0.27 1.44
C ARG A 69 -13.00 0.40 1.31
N GLU A 70 -13.67 1.09 2.24
CA GLU A 70 -15.13 1.27 2.15
C GLU A 70 -15.51 2.10 0.91
N ARG A 71 -14.76 3.16 0.60
CA ARG A 71 -14.97 3.94 -0.64
C ARG A 71 -14.76 3.11 -1.91
N LEU A 72 -13.77 2.23 -1.92
CA LEU A 72 -13.53 1.30 -3.04
C LEU A 72 -14.68 0.31 -3.20
N LYS A 73 -15.17 -0.24 -2.08
CA LYS A 73 -16.32 -1.16 -2.06
C LYS A 73 -17.57 -0.48 -2.61
N GLU A 74 -17.93 0.69 -2.08
CA GLU A 74 -19.10 1.46 -2.54
C GLU A 74 -19.00 1.76 -4.04
N LYS A 75 -17.81 2.13 -4.52
CA LYS A 75 -17.61 2.45 -5.93
C LYS A 75 -17.67 1.22 -6.84
N ALA A 76 -17.19 0.07 -6.37
CA ALA A 76 -17.32 -1.21 -7.07
C ALA A 76 -18.78 -1.65 -7.14
N GLU A 77 -19.49 -1.59 -6.01
CA GLU A 77 -20.92 -1.89 -5.90
C GLU A 77 -21.77 -1.05 -6.88
N GLU A 78 -21.54 0.28 -6.91
CA GLU A 78 -22.20 1.20 -7.84
C GLU A 78 -21.90 0.83 -9.31
N PHE A 79 -20.63 0.56 -9.64
CA PHE A 79 -20.24 0.32 -11.04
C PHE A 79 -20.75 -1.02 -11.57
N PHE A 80 -20.67 -2.08 -10.75
CA PHE A 80 -21.06 -3.43 -11.13
C PHE A 80 -22.55 -3.73 -10.88
N GLY A 81 -23.27 -2.85 -10.19
CA GLY A 81 -24.72 -2.97 -9.96
C GLY A 81 -25.06 -4.08 -8.97
N CYS A 82 -24.29 -4.16 -7.88
CA CYS A 82 -24.40 -5.18 -6.83
C CYS A 82 -24.40 -4.54 -5.44
N GLU A 83 -25.14 -3.45 -5.28
CA GLU A 83 -25.16 -2.65 -4.06
C GLU A 83 -25.50 -3.49 -2.82
N TYR A 84 -24.66 -3.34 -1.78
CA TYR A 84 -24.74 -4.05 -0.50
C TYR A 84 -24.50 -5.57 -0.56
N GLU A 85 -24.07 -6.12 -1.70
CA GLU A 85 -23.82 -7.55 -1.86
C GLU A 85 -22.36 -7.94 -1.61
N LEU A 86 -21.42 -6.98 -1.59
CA LEU A 86 -19.99 -7.29 -1.52
C LEU A 86 -19.47 -7.43 -0.09
N PHE A 87 -18.57 -8.38 0.10
CA PHE A 87 -17.75 -8.53 1.30
C PHE A 87 -16.27 -8.39 0.93
N VAL A 88 -15.52 -7.60 1.71
CA VAL A 88 -14.08 -7.42 1.44
C VAL A 88 -13.26 -8.55 2.04
N GLU A 89 -12.79 -9.46 1.18
CA GLU A 89 -11.96 -10.59 1.57
C GLU A 89 -10.57 -10.15 2.05
N PHE A 90 -9.92 -9.25 1.32
CA PHE A 90 -8.53 -8.88 1.55
C PHE A 90 -8.31 -7.37 1.39
N THR A 91 -7.47 -6.81 2.26
CA THR A 91 -6.97 -5.44 2.14
C THR A 91 -5.53 -5.41 2.63
N GLY A 92 -4.64 -4.88 1.80
CA GLY A 92 -3.23 -4.74 2.14
C GLY A 92 -2.51 -3.80 1.19
N LEU A 93 -1.40 -3.25 1.67
CA LEU A 93 -0.44 -2.50 0.87
C LEU A 93 0.65 -3.45 0.43
N ILE A 94 0.94 -3.44 -0.87
CA ILE A 94 1.92 -4.32 -1.48
C ILE A 94 2.94 -3.45 -2.21
N SER A 95 4.24 -3.66 -1.95
CA SER A 95 5.30 -3.05 -2.75
C SER A 95 6.10 -4.11 -3.48
N TRP A 96 6.45 -3.80 -4.71
CA TRP A 96 7.18 -4.65 -5.62
C TRP A 96 8.55 -4.03 -5.84
N THR A 97 9.61 -4.71 -5.42
CA THR A 97 10.98 -4.25 -5.61
C THR A 97 11.57 -4.76 -6.91
N ARG A 98 12.76 -4.27 -7.26
CA ARG A 98 13.46 -4.67 -8.47
C ARG A 98 13.54 -6.21 -8.58
N GLY A 99 13.11 -6.74 -9.72
CA GLY A 99 13.01 -8.19 -9.98
C GLY A 99 11.64 -8.80 -9.70
N ALA A 100 10.73 -8.10 -9.01
CA ALA A 100 9.36 -8.55 -8.80
C ALA A 100 8.58 -8.56 -10.11
N ARG A 101 7.85 -9.66 -10.37
CA ARG A 101 6.95 -9.84 -11.52
C ARG A 101 5.87 -10.87 -11.21
N ILE A 102 4.79 -10.88 -11.98
CA ILE A 102 3.79 -11.95 -11.94
C ILE A 102 3.32 -12.28 -13.36
N GLY A 103 3.32 -13.57 -13.67
CA GLY A 103 2.83 -14.05 -14.96
C GLY A 103 1.30 -13.99 -15.06
N TRP A 104 0.79 -14.37 -16.23
CA TRP A 104 -0.63 -14.37 -16.55
C TRP A 104 -1.47 -15.19 -15.57
N HIS A 105 -2.50 -14.56 -15.00
CA HIS A 105 -3.47 -15.19 -14.10
C HIS A 105 -4.77 -14.38 -14.02
N SER A 106 -5.84 -15.03 -13.56
CA SER A 106 -7.02 -14.36 -12.98
C SER A 106 -6.94 -14.39 -11.45
N ASP A 107 -7.69 -13.54 -10.76
CA ASP A 107 -7.68 -13.47 -9.29
C ASP A 107 -8.46 -14.61 -8.62
N ASP A 108 -9.35 -15.27 -9.37
CA ASP A 108 -10.14 -16.43 -8.95
C ASP A 108 -9.46 -17.79 -9.28
N ASN A 109 -8.18 -17.79 -9.65
CA ASN A 109 -7.48 -18.93 -10.26
C ASN A 109 -7.22 -20.17 -9.37
N ARG A 110 -7.60 -20.14 -8.09
CA ARG A 110 -7.46 -21.26 -7.13
C ARG A 110 -8.79 -21.57 -6.46
N PRO A 111 -9.05 -22.82 -6.04
CA PRO A 111 -10.30 -23.18 -5.37
C PRO A 111 -10.67 -22.29 -4.18
N TYR A 112 -9.70 -21.87 -3.37
CA TYR A 112 -9.90 -21.00 -2.20
C TYR A 112 -10.03 -19.51 -2.55
N LEU A 113 -9.92 -19.15 -3.83
CA LEU A 113 -10.07 -17.78 -4.36
C LEU A 113 -11.32 -17.64 -5.23
N LYS A 114 -12.08 -18.74 -5.44
CA LYS A 114 -13.21 -18.79 -6.38
C LYS A 114 -14.37 -17.88 -6.00
N GLN A 115 -14.45 -17.47 -4.74
CA GLN A 115 -15.45 -16.52 -4.24
C GLN A 115 -15.16 -15.06 -4.62
N ARG A 116 -14.01 -14.75 -5.22
CA ARG A 116 -13.69 -13.38 -5.63
C ARG A 116 -14.44 -13.04 -6.89
N GLU A 117 -15.28 -12.01 -6.80
CA GLU A 117 -16.03 -11.48 -7.95
C GLU A 117 -15.28 -10.29 -8.59
N PHE A 118 -14.65 -9.45 -7.77
CA PHE A 118 -14.03 -8.20 -8.21
C PHE A 118 -12.70 -7.94 -7.51
N THR A 119 -11.84 -7.21 -8.19
CA THR A 119 -10.57 -6.69 -7.68
C THR A 119 -10.52 -5.18 -7.87
N ALA A 120 -9.95 -4.47 -6.89
CA ALA A 120 -9.61 -3.06 -6.97
C ALA A 120 -8.14 -2.86 -6.60
N VAL A 121 -7.38 -2.18 -7.46
CA VAL A 121 -5.96 -1.87 -7.25
C VAL A 121 -5.78 -0.36 -7.27
N CYS A 122 -5.26 0.20 -6.19
CA CYS A 122 -4.85 1.60 -6.14
C CYS A 122 -3.33 1.72 -6.27
N TYR A 123 -2.86 2.69 -7.04
CA TYR A 123 -1.44 2.95 -7.23
C TYR A 123 -0.99 4.10 -6.32
N LEU A 124 0.03 3.82 -5.50
CA LEU A 124 0.60 4.82 -4.58
C LEU A 124 1.84 5.52 -5.16
N ASN A 125 2.38 4.98 -6.26
CA ASN A 125 3.58 5.46 -6.93
C ASN A 125 3.35 5.43 -8.45
N SER A 126 4.09 6.27 -9.17
CA SER A 126 3.93 6.51 -10.60
C SER A 126 5.01 5.84 -11.44
N TYR A 127 4.59 5.09 -12.46
CA TYR A 127 5.45 4.60 -13.53
C TYR A 127 6.11 5.76 -14.29
N GLY A 128 7.39 5.60 -14.62
CA GLY A 128 8.20 6.62 -15.31
C GLY A 128 8.62 7.80 -14.42
N VAL A 129 8.17 7.84 -13.16
CA VAL A 129 8.54 8.87 -12.17
C VAL A 129 9.23 8.22 -10.98
N ASP A 130 8.57 7.27 -10.33
CA ASP A 130 9.07 6.59 -9.13
C ASP A 130 9.77 5.27 -9.46
N PHE A 131 9.37 4.60 -10.55
CA PHE A 131 9.93 3.33 -11.00
C PHE A 131 9.78 3.10 -12.51
N GLU A 132 10.55 2.15 -13.04
CA GLU A 132 10.44 1.62 -14.40
C GLU A 132 10.12 0.12 -14.39
N GLY A 133 9.55 -0.37 -15.49
CA GLY A 133 8.95 -1.71 -15.56
C GLY A 133 7.64 -1.76 -14.77
N GLY A 134 7.22 -2.94 -14.32
CA GLY A 134 6.05 -3.06 -13.45
C GLY A 134 4.71 -2.61 -14.07
N LEU A 135 4.62 -2.56 -15.41
CA LEU A 135 3.37 -2.23 -16.09
C LEU A 135 2.35 -3.35 -15.88
N PHE A 136 1.07 -2.97 -15.74
CA PHE A 136 -0.02 -3.90 -15.49
C PHE A 136 -0.76 -4.19 -16.80
N HIS A 137 -0.76 -5.44 -17.24
CA HIS A 137 -1.28 -5.85 -18.54
C HIS A 137 -2.48 -6.76 -18.38
N PHE A 138 -3.48 -6.56 -19.24
CA PHE A 138 -4.54 -7.51 -19.48
C PHE A 138 -4.28 -8.24 -20.80
N GLN A 139 -4.63 -9.52 -20.86
CA GLN A 139 -4.38 -10.35 -22.04
C GLN A 139 -5.23 -9.87 -23.24
N ASP A 140 -6.50 -9.56 -22.96
CA ASP A 140 -7.52 -9.20 -23.94
C ASP A 140 -8.34 -7.98 -23.46
N GLY A 141 -9.09 -7.35 -24.36
CA GLY A 141 -9.98 -6.21 -24.04
C GLY A 141 -9.26 -4.89 -23.74
N GLU A 142 -10.04 -3.82 -23.57
CA GLU A 142 -9.54 -2.47 -23.28
C GLU A 142 -9.91 -2.00 -21.86
N PRO A 143 -9.03 -1.25 -21.16
CA PRO A 143 -7.65 -0.98 -21.55
C PRO A 143 -6.78 -2.23 -21.48
N LYS A 144 -5.90 -2.44 -22.48
CA LYS A 144 -4.97 -3.57 -22.49
C LYS A 144 -3.81 -3.41 -21.50
N THR A 145 -3.43 -2.17 -21.19
CA THR A 145 -2.33 -1.86 -20.28
C THR A 145 -2.72 -0.69 -19.40
N ILE A 146 -2.47 -0.83 -18.11
CA ILE A 146 -2.57 0.24 -17.13
C ILE A 146 -1.14 0.64 -16.78
N SER A 147 -0.84 1.93 -16.98
CA SER A 147 0.37 2.55 -16.44
C SER A 147 0.06 3.01 -15.02
N PRO A 148 0.71 2.46 -13.99
CA PRO A 148 0.52 2.93 -12.62
C PRO A 148 0.76 4.44 -12.49
N LEU A 149 -0.19 5.17 -11.92
CA LEU A 149 -0.05 6.58 -11.59
C LEU A 149 -0.54 6.81 -10.16
N CYS A 150 0.24 7.52 -9.36
CA CYS A 150 -0.10 7.83 -7.98
C CYS A 150 -1.49 8.47 -7.88
N GLY A 151 -2.37 7.87 -7.10
CA GLY A 151 -3.74 8.31 -6.91
C GLY A 151 -4.76 7.50 -7.71
N ASP A 152 -4.35 6.87 -8.81
CA ASP A 152 -5.27 6.16 -9.69
C ASP A 152 -5.69 4.81 -9.11
N CYS A 153 -6.88 4.37 -9.50
CA CYS A 153 -7.43 3.07 -9.17
C CYS A 153 -7.91 2.36 -10.44
N VAL A 154 -7.78 1.04 -10.48
CA VAL A 154 -8.42 0.20 -11.50
C VAL A 154 -9.24 -0.89 -10.81
N MET A 155 -10.50 -1.04 -11.25
CA MET A 155 -11.41 -2.09 -10.79
C MET A 155 -11.79 -3.02 -11.95
N TYR A 156 -11.88 -4.32 -11.72
CA TYR A 156 -12.19 -5.32 -12.75
C TYR A 156 -12.76 -6.60 -12.13
N THR A 157 -13.42 -7.43 -12.93
CA THR A 157 -13.89 -8.76 -12.49
C THR A 157 -12.71 -9.69 -12.24
N ALA A 158 -12.77 -10.52 -11.20
CA ALA A 158 -11.67 -11.39 -10.80
C ALA A 158 -11.52 -12.66 -11.66
N ASP A 159 -12.45 -12.89 -12.59
CA ASP A 159 -12.59 -14.11 -13.39
C ASP A 159 -11.65 -14.18 -14.60
N SER A 160 -11.79 -15.26 -15.37
CA SER A 160 -10.98 -15.53 -16.57
C SER A 160 -11.19 -14.53 -17.72
N LEU A 161 -12.12 -13.58 -17.61
CA LEU A 161 -12.27 -12.53 -18.60
C LEU A 161 -11.24 -11.40 -18.43
N ASN A 162 -10.62 -11.32 -17.25
CA ASN A 162 -9.61 -10.33 -16.89
C ASN A 162 -8.29 -11.00 -16.48
N VAL A 163 -7.82 -11.95 -17.31
CA VAL A 163 -6.48 -12.51 -17.17
C VAL A 163 -5.44 -11.41 -17.35
N HIS A 164 -4.53 -11.30 -16.40
CA HIS A 164 -3.59 -10.19 -16.30
C HIS A 164 -2.21 -10.61 -15.78
N SER A 165 -1.23 -9.74 -15.99
CA SER A 165 0.16 -9.90 -15.55
C SER A 165 0.78 -8.56 -15.18
N VAL A 166 1.88 -8.61 -14.42
CA VAL A 166 2.71 -7.42 -14.15
C VAL A 166 4.13 -7.72 -14.63
N ASP A 167 4.63 -6.85 -15.49
CA ASP A 167 6.00 -6.91 -15.99
C ASP A 167 7.01 -6.76 -14.85
N GLU A 168 8.25 -7.17 -15.09
CA GLU A 168 9.29 -7.04 -14.08
C GLU A 168 9.54 -5.57 -13.73
N VAL A 169 9.58 -5.26 -12.43
CA VAL A 169 10.08 -3.96 -11.96
C VAL A 169 11.59 -3.94 -12.17
N VAL A 170 12.08 -3.03 -13.01
CA VAL A 170 13.50 -3.02 -13.41
C VAL A 170 14.33 -1.99 -12.64
N GLN A 171 13.71 -0.89 -12.20
CA GLN A 171 14.40 0.21 -11.55
C GLN A 171 13.46 1.05 -10.67
N PHE A 172 13.99 1.61 -9.59
CA PHE A 172 13.38 2.73 -8.88
C PHE A 172 14.06 4.04 -9.31
N LEU A 173 13.27 5.01 -9.73
CA LEU A 173 13.71 6.28 -10.29
C LEU A 173 13.69 7.43 -9.28
N TYR A 174 12.86 7.35 -8.25
CA TYR A 174 12.76 8.41 -7.26
C TYR A 174 12.64 7.83 -5.85
N TRP A 175 13.70 7.97 -5.07
CA TRP A 175 13.60 7.84 -3.62
C TRP A 175 13.50 9.25 -3.03
N LYS A 176 12.41 9.54 -2.32
CA LYS A 176 12.04 10.85 -1.72
C LYS A 176 12.99 11.35 -0.61
N GLY A 177 14.29 11.08 -0.70
CA GLY A 177 15.29 11.70 0.18
C GLY A 177 15.42 13.21 -0.03
N LYS A 178 15.17 13.70 -1.25
CA LYS A 178 15.36 15.12 -1.63
C LYS A 178 14.30 16.08 -1.07
N GLU A 179 13.04 15.69 -0.92
CA GLU A 179 12.01 16.58 -0.33
C GLU A 179 12.34 16.96 1.11
N LEU A 180 13.01 16.06 1.80
CA LEU A 180 13.42 16.17 3.18
C LEU A 180 14.69 17.06 3.32
N ASP A 181 15.47 17.29 2.27
CA ASP A 181 16.64 18.18 2.28
C ASP A 181 16.26 19.67 2.15
N SER A 182 14.98 19.97 1.85
CA SER A 182 14.51 21.34 1.68
C SER A 182 14.20 22.06 3.02
N THR A 183 14.06 21.32 4.12
CA THR A 183 14.02 21.88 5.47
C THR A 183 15.43 22.05 6.01
N ASN A 184 16.09 23.16 5.63
CA ASN A 184 17.29 23.65 6.30
C ASN A 184 16.94 24.10 7.73
N SER A 185 16.64 23.18 8.64
CA SER A 185 16.76 23.43 10.07
C SER A 185 18.21 23.14 10.44
N LYS A 186 18.95 24.19 10.80
CA LYS A 186 20.31 24.08 11.34
C LYS A 186 20.34 22.99 12.40
N GLU A 187 21.23 22.01 12.22
CA GLU A 187 21.49 20.94 13.17
C GLU A 187 22.03 21.56 14.47
N ASP A 188 21.18 21.69 15.48
CA ASP A 188 21.63 21.86 16.86
C ASP A 188 21.80 20.47 17.47
N SER A 189 23.06 20.03 17.54
CA SER A 189 23.48 18.73 18.08
C SER A 189 23.30 18.59 19.60
N SER A 190 22.50 19.44 20.24
CA SER A 190 22.31 19.48 21.69
C SER A 190 21.07 18.73 22.18
N TYR A 191 20.17 18.30 21.28
CA TYR A 191 18.95 17.55 21.66
C TYR A 191 19.14 16.03 21.76
N ALA A 192 20.33 15.51 21.46
CA ALA A 192 20.59 14.06 21.39
C ALA A 192 20.78 13.36 22.75
N GLU A 193 20.87 14.09 23.87
CA GLU A 193 21.10 13.48 25.20
C GLU A 193 19.83 13.31 26.06
N GLY A 194 18.65 13.69 25.56
CA GLY A 194 17.44 13.76 26.39
C GLY A 194 16.46 12.58 26.34
N LEU A 195 16.56 11.67 25.39
CA LEU A 195 15.50 10.67 25.16
C LEU A 195 16.04 9.25 25.22
N SER A 196 16.06 8.71 26.44
CA SER A 196 16.17 7.26 26.68
C SER A 196 15.03 6.53 25.97
N PRO A 197 15.31 5.59 25.05
CA PRO A 197 14.25 4.91 24.31
C PRO A 197 13.57 3.90 25.24
N LYS A 198 12.29 4.15 25.54
CA LYS A 198 11.40 3.07 25.96
C LYS A 198 11.21 2.14 24.76
N ARG A 199 12.06 1.12 24.69
CA ARG A 199 12.05 -0.10 23.86
C ARG A 199 10.89 -0.19 22.86
N ASN A 200 11.18 0.10 21.59
CA ASN A 200 10.26 -0.07 20.47
C ASN A 200 10.68 -1.28 19.63
N VAL A 201 9.96 -2.40 19.80
CA VAL A 201 10.18 -3.68 19.11
C VAL A 201 10.10 -3.55 17.57
N GLY A 202 9.32 -2.59 17.04
CA GLY A 202 9.17 -2.38 15.60
C GLY A 202 10.40 -1.78 14.91
N VAL A 203 11.05 -0.80 15.55
CA VAL A 203 12.31 -0.20 15.05
C VAL A 203 13.45 -1.20 15.18
N ASP A 204 13.46 -1.99 16.26
CA ASP A 204 14.42 -3.08 16.44
C ASP A 204 14.22 -4.20 15.43
N TYR A 205 12.97 -4.50 15.03
CA TYR A 205 12.66 -5.49 13.98
C TYR A 205 13.15 -5.03 12.60
N PHE A 206 12.82 -3.79 12.20
CA PHE A 206 13.33 -3.19 10.95
C PHE A 206 14.85 -3.18 10.91
N LYS A 207 15.50 -2.76 12.00
CA LYS A 207 16.96 -2.85 12.11
C LYS A 207 17.46 -4.29 12.03
N SER A 208 16.78 -5.25 12.65
CA SER A 208 17.22 -6.65 12.68
C SER A 208 17.09 -7.38 11.33
N GLU A 209 16.07 -7.08 10.52
CA GLU A 209 15.87 -7.72 9.22
C GLU A 209 16.82 -7.14 8.16
N PHE A 210 16.97 -5.82 8.11
CA PHE A 210 17.92 -5.17 7.20
C PHE A 210 19.38 -5.29 7.65
N SER A 211 19.67 -5.51 8.94
CA SER A 211 21.03 -5.78 9.43
C SER A 211 21.50 -7.21 9.12
N LYS A 212 20.64 -8.10 8.65
CA LYS A 212 21.02 -9.47 8.24
C LYS A 212 21.41 -9.57 6.77
N ASP A 213 20.97 -8.61 5.96
CA ASP A 213 21.19 -8.62 4.51
C ASP A 213 21.40 -7.18 4.02
N ASP A 214 22.67 -6.76 4.04
CA ASP A 214 23.09 -5.46 3.54
C ASP A 214 22.71 -5.29 2.05
N ALA A 215 22.69 -6.36 1.25
CA ALA A 215 22.30 -6.27 -0.16
C ALA A 215 20.79 -6.00 -0.33
N LEU A 216 19.95 -6.56 0.55
CA LEU A 216 18.51 -6.24 0.58
C LEU A 216 18.29 -4.79 0.99
N ALA A 217 18.98 -4.31 2.03
CA ALA A 217 18.92 -2.92 2.45
C ALA A 217 19.39 -1.96 1.34
N GLU A 218 20.50 -2.28 0.68
CA GLU A 218 21.01 -1.52 -0.45
C GLU A 218 20.03 -1.54 -1.64
N SER A 219 19.40 -2.67 -1.95
CA SER A 219 18.41 -2.75 -3.04
C SER A 219 17.12 -1.97 -2.80
N VAL A 220 16.76 -1.77 -1.53
CA VAL A 220 15.54 -1.07 -1.08
C VAL A 220 15.79 0.43 -0.87
N PHE A 221 16.98 0.80 -0.40
CA PHE A 221 17.30 2.16 0.04
C PHE A 221 18.34 2.91 -0.82
N LEU A 222 19.13 2.23 -1.68
CA LEU A 222 20.10 2.93 -2.53
C LEU A 222 19.58 3.16 -3.94
N TYR A 223 19.66 4.44 -4.32
CA TYR A 223 19.64 4.90 -5.68
C TYR A 223 20.93 4.46 -6.39
N ALA A 224 20.83 3.67 -7.46
CA ALA A 224 21.98 3.40 -8.33
C ALA A 224 22.21 4.61 -9.26
N SER A 225 22.71 5.73 -8.73
CA SER A 225 23.31 6.77 -9.59
C SER A 225 24.65 6.25 -10.09
N SER A 226 24.82 6.22 -11.42
CA SER A 226 26.09 5.93 -12.07
C SER A 226 27.14 7.02 -11.87
N ASP A 227 26.79 8.13 -11.20
CA ASP A 227 27.65 9.27 -11.03
C ASP A 227 28.37 9.22 -9.66
N VAL A 228 29.69 9.07 -9.70
CA VAL A 228 30.57 8.91 -8.52
C VAL A 228 30.50 10.14 -7.58
N LYS A 229 29.92 11.26 -8.04
CA LYS A 229 29.75 12.50 -7.26
C LYS A 229 28.47 12.56 -6.42
N GLU A 230 27.49 11.68 -6.62
CA GLU A 230 26.19 11.72 -5.91
C GLU A 230 26.09 10.76 -4.70
N LYS A 231 27.20 10.13 -4.29
CA LYS A 231 27.26 9.19 -3.15
C LYS A 231 26.96 9.79 -1.76
N GLN A 232 26.51 11.05 -1.66
CA GLN A 232 26.46 11.79 -0.39
C GLN A 232 25.09 11.88 0.28
N HIS A 233 23.99 11.48 -0.37
CA HIS A 233 22.65 11.54 0.25
C HIS A 233 22.31 10.25 1.00
N ARG A 234 23.07 9.93 2.06
CA ARG A 234 22.58 9.01 3.10
C ARG A 234 21.51 9.75 3.89
N LEU A 235 20.28 9.23 3.94
CA LEU A 235 19.26 9.76 4.84
C LEU A 235 19.82 9.69 6.28
N GLY A 236 20.06 10.83 6.90
CA GLY A 236 20.65 10.89 8.24
C GLY A 236 19.70 10.27 9.28
N TRP A 237 20.24 9.47 10.20
CA TRP A 237 19.47 8.83 11.28
C TRP A 237 18.63 9.82 12.11
N ALA A 238 19.10 11.06 12.28
CA ALA A 238 18.37 12.12 12.97
C ALA A 238 17.05 12.50 12.25
N LYS A 239 17.08 12.53 10.92
CA LYS A 239 15.92 12.84 10.09
C LYS A 239 14.89 11.72 10.12
N LEU A 240 15.35 10.46 10.05
CA LEU A 240 14.49 9.29 10.26
C LEU A 240 13.83 9.31 11.64
N ALA A 241 14.59 9.66 12.69
CA ALA A 241 14.07 9.76 14.05
C ALA A 241 13.01 10.88 14.20
N ALA A 242 13.22 12.04 13.59
CA ALA A 242 12.25 13.15 13.61
C ALA A 242 10.93 12.78 12.91
N VAL A 243 11.02 12.12 11.75
CA VAL A 243 9.85 11.62 11.02
C VAL A 243 9.11 10.55 11.84
N ALA A 244 9.83 9.63 12.47
CA ALA A 244 9.24 8.62 13.34
C ALA A 244 8.51 9.27 14.54
N ALA A 245 9.09 10.28 15.17
CA ALA A 245 8.48 10.97 16.31
C ALA A 245 7.21 11.76 15.93
N ALA A 246 7.23 12.49 14.81
CA ALA A 246 6.05 13.18 14.30
C ALA A 246 4.91 12.21 13.99
N TRP A 247 5.25 11.03 13.49
CA TRP A 247 4.28 9.98 13.24
C TRP A 247 3.72 9.36 14.52
N GLU A 248 4.55 9.09 15.53
CA GLU A 248 4.09 8.60 16.82
C GLU A 248 3.06 9.55 17.45
N ASP A 249 3.25 10.87 17.30
CA ASP A 249 2.26 11.86 17.74
C ASP A 249 0.95 11.77 16.93
N TYR A 250 1.04 11.74 15.60
CA TYR A 250 -0.13 11.58 14.72
C TYR A 250 -0.92 10.29 15.05
N ALA A 251 -0.23 9.16 15.11
CA ALA A 251 -0.75 7.86 15.50
C ALA A 251 -1.46 7.88 16.86
N SER A 252 -0.85 8.54 17.85
CA SER A 252 -1.43 8.72 19.19
C SER A 252 -2.70 9.58 19.14
N ASN A 253 -2.71 10.62 18.31
CA ASN A 253 -3.85 11.51 18.09
C ASN A 253 -5.01 10.75 17.44
N LEU A 254 -4.76 10.03 16.36
CA LEU A 254 -5.75 9.20 15.67
C LEU A 254 -6.32 8.11 16.59
N ARG A 255 -5.46 7.43 17.36
CA ARG A 255 -5.90 6.46 18.38
C ARG A 255 -6.85 7.09 19.39
N ARG A 256 -6.55 8.30 19.86
CA ARG A 256 -7.38 9.02 20.82
C ARG A 256 -8.73 9.40 20.22
N GLU A 257 -8.75 9.83 18.96
CA GLU A 257 -9.99 10.12 18.22
C GLU A 257 -10.83 8.87 18.04
N LEU A 258 -10.21 7.75 17.64
CA LEU A 258 -10.86 6.45 17.55
C LEU A 258 -11.53 6.07 18.87
N LEU A 259 -10.77 6.09 19.98
CA LEU A 259 -11.27 5.76 21.31
C LEU A 259 -12.42 6.68 21.75
N ARG A 260 -12.45 7.94 21.30
CA ARG A 260 -13.59 8.84 21.53
C ARG A 260 -14.81 8.45 20.70
N SER A 261 -14.60 8.03 19.45
CA SER A 261 -15.66 7.57 18.55
C SER A 261 -16.22 6.19 18.91
N PHE A 262 -15.49 5.36 19.66
CA PHE A 262 -15.94 4.03 20.10
C PHE A 262 -17.28 4.08 20.86
N ALA A 263 -17.48 5.07 21.73
CA ALA A 263 -18.73 5.24 22.45
C ALA A 263 -19.90 5.51 21.48
N HIS A 264 -19.66 6.36 20.48
CA HIS A 264 -20.63 6.67 19.44
C HIS A 264 -20.97 5.42 18.61
N TRP A 265 -19.96 4.68 18.14
CA TRP A 265 -20.15 3.44 17.38
C TRP A 265 -20.88 2.35 18.16
N ARG A 266 -20.67 2.27 19.47
CA ARG A 266 -21.41 1.36 20.35
C ARG A 266 -22.87 1.77 20.49
N THR A 267 -23.14 3.07 20.63
CA THR A 267 -24.52 3.59 20.70
C THR A 267 -25.27 3.47 19.38
N SER A 268 -24.58 3.57 18.24
CA SER A 268 -25.16 3.41 16.90
C SER A 268 -25.25 1.96 16.42
N GLN A 269 -24.91 0.99 17.28
CA GLN A 269 -24.83 -0.44 16.93
C GLN A 269 -23.92 -0.76 15.73
N SER A 270 -22.91 0.08 15.48
CA SER A 270 -21.93 -0.14 14.41
C SER A 270 -20.82 -1.10 14.82
N ILE A 271 -20.66 -1.35 16.13
CA ILE A 271 -19.75 -2.36 16.69
C ILE A 271 -20.49 -3.21 17.72
N TYR A 272 -20.36 -4.54 17.62
CA TYR A 272 -20.99 -5.48 18.54
C TYR A 272 -19.96 -6.07 19.49
N SER A 273 -20.34 -6.23 20.76
CA SER A 273 -19.53 -6.98 21.71
C SER A 273 -19.71 -8.47 21.41
N VAL A 274 -18.65 -9.14 20.95
CA VAL A 274 -18.64 -10.60 20.82
C VAL A 274 -18.35 -11.16 22.22
N PRO A 275 -19.26 -11.95 22.83
CA PRO A 275 -18.96 -12.59 24.09
C PRO A 275 -17.81 -13.57 23.87
N TYR A 276 -16.77 -13.47 24.70
CA TYR A 276 -15.77 -14.53 24.78
C TYR A 276 -16.51 -15.76 25.30
N GLY A 277 -16.66 -16.77 24.44
CA GLY A 277 -17.21 -18.07 24.84
C GLY A 277 -16.39 -18.62 26.00
N SER A 278 -17.07 -18.96 27.09
CA SER A 278 -16.56 -19.71 28.22
C SER A 278 -16.14 -21.12 27.83
#